data_AF-A0A382EJJ4-F1
#
_entry.id   AF-A0A382EJJ4-F1
#
_cell.length_a   1.000
_cell.length_b   1.000
_cell.length_c   1.000
_cell.angle_alpha   90.00
_cell.angle_beta   90.00
_cell.angle_gamma   90.00
#
_symmetry.space_group_name_H-M   'P 1'
#
loop_
_entity.id
_entity.type
_entity.pdbx_description
1 polymer ?
#
loop_
_entity_poly.entity_id
_entity_poly.type
_entity_poly.pdbx_seq_one_letter_code
_entity_poly.pdbx_strand_id
1 'polypeptide(L)'
;MQSRSNTHSMKEIYDKNIEQLDFFESKIEPTPKQVGALYAIGPKILGFDIFDQTKTLKQHIRKLTRSVAIDAIEDLKDISKRPSLDEVKEFIDSFLTLEVDNYPAIGLGTDVRAYNQHLTLSALEYDRCCVHLAGFSVQSNDRGSRLRRENFYRSA
;
A
#
# COMPACT_ATOMS: atom_id res chain seq x y z
N MET A 1 -14.14 23.99 21.23
CA MET A 1 -13.13 23.36 20.34
C MET A 1 -13.83 22.25 19.55
N GLN A 2 -14.11 22.48 18.26
CA GLN A 2 -14.75 21.47 17.41
C GLN A 2 -13.69 20.56 16.81
N SER A 3 -13.72 19.28 17.15
CA SER A 3 -12.94 18.25 16.47
C SER A 3 -13.60 17.94 15.12
N ARG A 4 -13.04 18.44 14.01
CA ARG A 4 -13.36 17.89 12.69
C ARG A 4 -12.78 16.48 12.64
N SER A 5 -13.62 15.47 12.45
CA SER A 5 -13.16 14.08 12.39
C SER A 5 -12.23 13.90 11.19
N ASN A 6 -11.16 13.13 11.38
CA ASN A 6 -10.15 12.85 10.35
C ASN A 6 -10.77 12.29 9.05
N THR A 7 -11.90 11.58 9.17
CA THR A 7 -12.68 11.05 8.05
C THR A 7 -13.39 12.13 7.22
N HIS A 8 -13.84 13.21 7.84
CA HIS A 8 -14.46 14.34 7.12
C HIS A 8 -13.43 15.07 6.26
N SER A 9 -12.22 15.27 6.80
CA SER A 9 -11.09 15.85 6.06
C SER A 9 -10.62 14.97 4.90
N MET A 10 -10.60 13.63 5.07
CA MET A 10 -10.26 12.71 3.98
C MET A 10 -11.29 12.76 2.85
N LYS A 11 -12.59 12.77 3.18
CA LYS A 11 -13.64 12.89 2.16
C LYS A 11 -13.50 14.18 1.35
N GLU A 12 -13.23 15.31 2.01
CA GLU A 12 -13.01 16.58 1.33
C GLU A 12 -11.80 16.55 0.38
N ILE A 13 -10.69 15.92 0.78
CA ILE A 13 -9.52 15.76 -0.10
C ILE A 13 -9.85 14.88 -1.30
N TYR A 14 -10.57 13.78 -1.10
CA TYR A 14 -11.03 12.91 -2.19
C TYR A 14 -11.94 13.66 -3.16
N ASP A 15 -12.96 14.36 -2.66
CA ASP A 15 -13.94 15.07 -3.48
C ASP A 15 -13.29 16.20 -4.29
N LYS A 16 -12.30 16.91 -3.71
CA LYS A 16 -11.55 17.98 -4.39
C LYS A 16 -10.65 17.49 -5.52
N ASN A 17 -10.24 16.21 -5.50
CA ASN A 17 -9.25 15.67 -6.43
C ASN A 17 -9.80 14.58 -7.36
N ILE A 18 -11.13 14.42 -7.43
CA ILE A 18 -11.77 13.29 -8.12
C ILE A 18 -11.33 13.14 -9.58
N GLU A 19 -11.25 14.24 -10.34
CA GLU A 19 -10.86 14.22 -11.74
C GLU A 19 -9.40 13.77 -11.95
N GLN A 20 -8.49 14.22 -11.08
CA GLN A 20 -7.09 13.81 -11.12
C GLN A 20 -6.93 12.33 -10.73
N LEU A 21 -7.67 11.88 -9.71
CA LEU A 21 -7.67 10.47 -9.29
C LEU A 21 -8.21 9.55 -10.39
N ASP A 22 -9.30 9.94 -11.04
CA ASP A 22 -9.88 9.20 -12.16
C ASP A 22 -8.92 9.17 -13.35
N PHE A 23 -8.18 10.26 -13.59
CA PHE A 23 -7.09 10.27 -14.56
C PHE A 23 -6.01 9.24 -14.23
N PHE A 24 -5.51 9.18 -12.99
CA PHE A 24 -4.52 8.16 -12.60
C PHE A 24 -5.05 6.74 -12.80
N GLU A 25 -6.28 6.44 -12.38
CA GLU A 25 -6.88 5.13 -12.56
C GLU A 25 -7.00 4.73 -14.04
N SER A 26 -7.36 5.67 -14.91
CA SER A 26 -7.52 5.42 -16.34
C SER A 26 -6.23 5.02 -17.05
N LYS A 27 -5.07 5.33 -16.45
CA LYS A 27 -3.74 5.06 -17.03
C LYS A 27 -3.15 3.72 -16.58
N ILE A 28 -3.82 2.99 -15.69
CA ILE A 28 -3.31 1.74 -15.15
C ILE A 28 -4.07 0.55 -15.73
N GLU A 29 -3.34 -0.26 -16.50
CA GLU A 29 -3.75 -1.59 -16.93
C GLU A 29 -2.59 -2.56 -16.65
N PRO A 30 -2.81 -3.61 -15.84
CA PRO A 30 -1.76 -4.57 -15.53
C PRO A 30 -1.42 -5.44 -16.74
N THR A 31 -0.16 -5.86 -16.85
CA THR A 31 0.24 -6.77 -17.94
C THR A 31 -0.35 -8.18 -17.73
N PRO A 32 -0.48 -9.02 -18.78
CA PRO A 32 -1.21 -10.29 -18.69
C PRO A 32 -0.72 -11.29 -17.62
N LYS A 33 0.53 -11.19 -17.19
CA LYS A 33 1.15 -12.06 -16.18
C LYS A 33 1.54 -11.31 -14.91
N GLN A 34 1.12 -10.05 -14.77
CA GLN A 34 1.44 -9.25 -13.60
C GLN A 34 0.65 -9.73 -12.39
N VAL A 35 1.36 -9.98 -11.30
CA VAL A 35 0.78 -10.43 -10.02
C VAL A 35 0.98 -9.41 -8.91
N GLY A 36 1.82 -8.40 -9.11
CA GLY A 36 2.04 -7.35 -8.13
C GLY A 36 2.40 -6.01 -8.74
N ALA A 37 2.46 -4.99 -7.89
CA ALA A 37 2.87 -3.64 -8.24
C ALA A 37 3.67 -3.04 -7.08
N LEU A 38 4.71 -2.27 -7.43
CA LEU A 38 5.42 -1.40 -6.50
C LEU A 38 5.09 0.04 -6.83
N TYR A 39 4.93 0.85 -5.80
CA TYR A 39 4.53 2.24 -5.91
C TYR A 39 5.63 3.17 -5.41
N ALA A 40 5.90 4.21 -6.19
CA ALA A 40 6.88 5.25 -5.84
C ALA A 40 6.39 6.62 -6.34
N ILE A 41 6.78 7.67 -5.60
CA ILE A 41 6.59 9.07 -6.00
C ILE A 41 7.99 9.68 -6.13
N GLY A 42 8.38 10.06 -7.34
CA GLY A 42 9.76 10.45 -7.63
C GLY A 42 10.74 9.35 -7.19
N PRO A 43 11.80 9.66 -6.41
CA PRO A 43 12.76 8.66 -5.91
C PRO A 43 12.24 7.87 -4.69
N LYS A 44 11.09 8.24 -4.12
CA LYS A 44 10.60 7.72 -2.84
C LYS A 44 9.71 6.49 -3.08
N ILE A 45 10.19 5.31 -2.70
CA ILE A 45 9.39 4.08 -2.69
C ILE A 45 8.39 4.14 -1.53
N LEU A 46 7.12 3.85 -1.81
CA LEU A 46 6.04 3.85 -0.82
C LEU A 46 5.74 2.45 -0.29
N GLY A 47 5.77 1.46 -1.18
CA GLY A 47 5.40 0.09 -0.87
C GLY A 47 5.01 -0.73 -2.09
N PHE A 48 4.45 -1.91 -1.86
CA PHE A 48 4.03 -2.83 -2.88
C PHE A 48 2.81 -3.65 -2.46
N ASP A 49 2.15 -4.24 -3.46
CA ASP A 49 1.18 -5.32 -3.30
C ASP A 49 1.55 -6.46 -4.25
N ILE A 50 1.44 -7.69 -3.78
CA ILE A 50 1.65 -8.92 -4.55
C ILE A 50 0.47 -9.86 -4.25
N PHE A 51 -0.10 -10.45 -5.30
CA PHE A 51 -1.21 -11.39 -5.20
C PHE A 51 -0.82 -12.75 -5.76
N ASP A 52 -1.55 -13.79 -5.36
CA ASP A 52 -1.41 -15.14 -5.92
C ASP A 52 -1.87 -15.22 -7.40
N GLN A 53 -2.82 -14.36 -7.78
CA GLN A 53 -3.51 -14.41 -9.07
C GLN A 53 -3.52 -13.06 -9.79
N THR A 54 -3.26 -13.10 -11.10
CA THR A 54 -3.35 -11.94 -12.00
C THR A 54 -4.75 -11.32 -12.02
N LYS A 55 -5.79 -12.15 -11.90
CA LYS A 55 -7.18 -11.71 -11.83
C LYS A 55 -7.45 -10.86 -10.60
N THR A 56 -6.90 -11.25 -9.44
CA THR A 56 -7.04 -10.51 -8.18
C THR A 56 -6.37 -9.14 -8.29
N LEU A 57 -5.12 -9.09 -8.78
CA LEU A 57 -4.45 -7.81 -9.05
C LEU A 57 -5.30 -6.92 -9.97
N LYS A 58 -5.81 -7.46 -11.07
CA LYS A 58 -6.62 -6.69 -12.03
C LYS A 58 -7.88 -6.08 -11.42
N GLN A 59 -8.50 -6.76 -10.45
CA GLN A 59 -9.67 -6.25 -9.73
C GLN A 59 -9.31 -5.13 -8.75
N HIS A 60 -8.11 -5.14 -8.17
CA HIS A 60 -7.74 -4.22 -7.09
C HIS A 60 -6.82 -3.07 -7.52
N ILE A 61 -6.05 -3.21 -8.61
CA ILE A 61 -4.98 -2.29 -8.97
C ILE A 61 -5.44 -0.82 -9.13
N ARG A 62 -6.66 -0.59 -9.65
CA ARG A 62 -7.21 0.77 -9.78
C ARG A 62 -7.43 1.41 -8.40
N LYS A 63 -8.05 0.68 -7.48
CA LYS A 63 -8.26 1.15 -6.09
C LYS A 63 -6.94 1.37 -5.35
N LEU A 64 -5.96 0.48 -5.55
CA LEU A 64 -4.63 0.61 -4.97
C LEU A 64 -3.90 1.86 -5.50
N THR A 65 -3.94 2.05 -6.81
CA THR A 65 -3.41 3.25 -7.48
C THR A 65 -4.06 4.52 -6.93
N ARG A 66 -5.39 4.53 -6.79
CA ARG A 66 -6.11 5.67 -6.21
C ARG A 66 -5.62 6.02 -4.81
N SER A 67 -5.39 5.00 -3.97
CA SER A 67 -4.92 5.20 -2.60
C SER A 67 -3.53 5.84 -2.54
N VAL A 68 -2.68 5.57 -3.53
CA VAL A 68 -1.33 6.13 -3.64
C VAL A 68 -1.34 7.48 -4.35
N ALA A 69 -2.20 7.68 -5.34
CA ALA A 69 -2.28 8.91 -6.12
C ALA A 69 -2.59 10.13 -5.25
N ILE A 70 -3.31 9.95 -4.14
CA ILE A 70 -3.56 11.02 -3.16
C ILE A 70 -2.27 11.52 -2.52
N ASP A 71 -1.34 10.62 -2.23
CA ASP A 71 -0.02 11.01 -1.72
C ASP A 71 0.80 11.70 -2.80
N ALA A 72 0.66 11.27 -4.07
CA ALA A 72 1.34 11.90 -5.20
C ALA A 72 0.84 13.32 -5.51
N ILE A 73 -0.47 13.57 -5.35
CA ILE A 73 -1.07 14.89 -5.58
C ILE A 73 -0.58 15.90 -4.53
N GLU A 74 -0.35 15.46 -3.30
CA GLU A 74 0.12 16.34 -2.22
C GLU A 74 1.65 16.49 -2.15
N ASP A 75 2.39 15.46 -2.54
CA ASP A 75 3.87 15.43 -2.50
C ASP A 75 4.46 15.45 -3.92
N LEU A 76 4.14 16.49 -4.70
CA LEU A 76 4.71 16.75 -6.03
C LEU A 76 6.16 17.28 -5.95
N LYS A 77 7.00 16.69 -5.10
CA LYS A 77 8.43 17.02 -5.03
C LYS A 77 9.22 16.12 -5.97
N ASP A 78 10.09 16.78 -6.74
CA ASP A 78 11.08 16.20 -7.65
C ASP A 78 10.70 14.86 -8.31
N ILE A 79 9.97 14.95 -9.43
CA ILE A 79 9.64 13.82 -10.30
C ILE A 79 10.76 13.49 -11.31
N SER A 80 11.94 14.13 -11.20
CA SER A 80 13.02 13.97 -12.18
C SER A 80 13.75 12.62 -12.06
N LYS A 81 13.70 12.00 -10.88
CA LYS A 81 14.34 10.71 -10.59
C LYS A 81 13.29 9.64 -10.26
N ARG A 82 13.53 8.42 -10.74
CA ARG A 82 12.81 7.19 -10.35
C ARG A 82 13.76 6.27 -9.59
N PRO A 83 13.27 5.41 -8.69
CA PRO A 83 14.10 4.41 -8.05
C PRO A 83 14.66 3.45 -9.10
N SER A 84 15.95 3.13 -8.96
CA SER A 84 16.63 2.08 -9.70
C SER A 84 16.13 0.70 -9.27
N LEU A 85 16.42 -0.33 -10.08
CA LEU A 85 16.06 -1.70 -9.74
C LEU A 85 16.76 -2.20 -8.48
N ASP A 86 17.97 -1.70 -8.20
CA ASP A 86 18.72 -2.11 -7.01
C ASP A 86 18.12 -1.47 -5.74
N GLU A 87 17.78 -0.17 -5.78
CA GLU A 87 17.02 0.49 -4.70
C GLU A 87 15.67 -0.23 -4.43
N VAL A 88 15.02 -0.72 -5.49
CA VAL A 88 13.78 -1.51 -5.37
C VAL A 88 14.01 -2.87 -4.70
N LYS A 89 15.08 -3.58 -5.09
CA LYS A 89 15.42 -4.87 -4.48
C LYS A 89 15.79 -4.71 -3.02
N GLU A 90 16.65 -3.74 -2.70
CA GLU A 90 17.03 -3.43 -1.32
C GLU A 90 15.79 -3.11 -0.45
N PHE A 91 14.83 -2.37 -1.00
CA PHE A 91 13.57 -2.12 -0.32
C PHE A 91 12.79 -3.40 -0.04
N ILE A 92 12.66 -4.30 -1.01
CA ILE A 92 11.94 -5.58 -0.81
C ILE A 92 12.70 -6.47 0.18
N ASP A 93 14.02 -6.57 0.06
CA ASP A 93 14.87 -7.40 0.92
C ASP A 93 14.85 -6.92 2.37
N SER A 94 14.63 -5.62 2.62
CA SER A 94 14.49 -5.07 3.97
C SER A 94 13.31 -5.64 4.78
N PHE A 95 12.33 -6.26 4.12
CA PHE A 95 11.22 -6.93 4.80
C PHE A 95 11.59 -8.33 5.33
N LEU A 96 12.66 -8.95 4.80
CA LEU A 96 13.09 -10.30 5.20
C LEU A 96 13.58 -10.38 6.65
N THR A 97 13.93 -9.24 7.25
CA THR A 97 14.42 -9.17 8.63
C THR A 97 13.31 -8.88 9.64
N LEU A 98 12.06 -8.76 9.20
CA LEU A 98 10.95 -8.46 10.11
C LEU A 98 10.54 -9.71 10.88
N GLU A 99 10.30 -9.54 12.19
CA GLU A 99 9.65 -10.57 13.00
C GLU A 99 8.16 -10.63 12.64
N VAL A 100 7.67 -11.86 12.45
CA VAL A 100 6.34 -12.12 11.89
C VAL A 100 5.41 -12.66 12.97
N ASP A 101 4.28 -11.99 13.15
CA ASP A 101 3.15 -12.41 13.95
C ASP A 101 2.05 -13.03 13.06
N ASN A 102 1.39 -14.05 13.58
CA ASN A 102 0.33 -14.77 12.87
C ASN A 102 -0.97 -14.74 13.68
N TYR A 103 -2.07 -14.40 13.02
CA TYR A 103 -3.38 -14.30 13.62
C TYR A 103 -4.41 -15.09 12.80
N PRO A 104 -5.35 -15.82 13.42
CA PRO A 104 -6.49 -16.36 12.69
C PRO A 104 -7.24 -15.23 11.98
N ALA A 105 -7.47 -15.36 10.67
CA ALA A 105 -8.28 -14.39 9.94
C ALA A 105 -9.75 -14.48 10.41
N ILE A 106 -10.50 -13.37 10.30
CA ILE A 106 -11.95 -13.36 10.58
C ILE A 106 -12.69 -14.34 9.66
N GLY A 107 -12.20 -14.50 8.43
CA GLY A 107 -12.69 -15.45 7.45
C GLY A 107 -11.82 -16.70 7.37
N LEU A 108 -11.41 -17.05 6.16
CA LEU A 108 -10.51 -18.17 5.92
C LEU A 108 -9.06 -17.70 5.96
N GLY A 109 -8.19 -18.54 6.53
CA GLY A 109 -6.75 -18.35 6.49
C GLY A 109 -6.15 -17.71 7.73
N THR A 110 -4.98 -17.13 7.54
CA THR A 110 -4.14 -16.56 8.58
C THR A 110 -3.68 -15.17 8.13
N ASP A 111 -3.98 -14.18 8.95
CA ASP A 111 -3.44 -12.84 8.80
C ASP A 111 -2.00 -12.85 9.35
N VAL A 112 -1.06 -12.62 8.45
CA VAL A 112 0.37 -12.47 8.75
C VAL A 112 0.67 -10.99 8.88
N ARG A 113 1.40 -10.61 9.92
CA ARG A 113 1.71 -9.21 10.23
C ARG A 113 3.14 -9.08 10.68
N ALA A 114 3.85 -8.07 10.19
CA ALA A 114 5.22 -7.78 10.61
C ALA A 114 5.45 -6.28 10.58
N TYR A 115 6.21 -5.73 11.51
CA TYR A 115 6.50 -4.30 11.49
C TYR A 115 7.76 -3.96 12.28
N ASN A 116 8.32 -2.79 11.97
CA ASN A 116 9.33 -2.16 12.81
C ASN A 116 9.11 -0.63 12.80
N GLN A 117 10.14 0.14 13.15
CA GLN A 117 10.06 1.60 13.16
C GLN A 117 9.89 2.22 11.75
N HIS A 118 10.28 1.50 10.70
CA HIS A 118 10.37 1.98 9.32
C HIS A 118 9.42 1.27 8.35
N LEU A 119 9.01 0.04 8.63
CA LEU A 119 8.28 -0.82 7.70
C LEU A 119 7.06 -1.46 8.36
N THR A 120 6.05 -1.74 7.54
CA THR A 120 4.88 -2.56 7.90
C THR A 120 4.60 -3.55 6.77
N LEU A 121 4.41 -4.80 7.11
CA LEU A 121 4.04 -5.91 6.24
C LEU A 121 2.71 -6.51 6.71
N SER A 122 1.86 -6.85 5.76
CA SER A 122 0.67 -7.67 5.99
C SER A 122 0.57 -8.72 4.91
N ALA A 123 0.18 -9.93 5.26
CA ALA A 123 -0.19 -10.95 4.31
C ALA A 123 -1.47 -11.69 4.71
N LEU A 124 -2.16 -12.26 3.74
CA LEU A 124 -3.20 -13.25 3.96
C LEU A 124 -2.72 -14.58 3.41
N GLU A 125 -2.59 -15.57 4.28
CA GLU A 125 -2.24 -16.94 3.90
C GLU A 125 -3.45 -17.86 3.98
N TYR A 126 -3.67 -18.68 2.96
CA TYR A 126 -4.70 -19.71 2.96
C TYR A 126 -4.21 -20.95 2.22
N ASP A 127 -4.38 -22.13 2.83
CA ASP A 127 -3.94 -23.42 2.28
C ASP A 127 -2.48 -23.42 1.77
N ARG A 128 -1.56 -22.89 2.60
CA ARG A 128 -0.12 -22.75 2.30
C ARG A 128 0.19 -21.88 1.07
N CYS A 129 -0.76 -21.06 0.63
CA CYS A 129 -0.58 -20.06 -0.41
C CYS A 129 -0.69 -18.66 0.19
N CYS A 130 0.26 -17.78 -0.14
CA CYS A 130 0.16 -16.36 0.17
C CYS A 130 -0.77 -15.69 -0.86
N VAL A 131 -2.02 -15.43 -0.46
CA VAL A 131 -3.07 -14.88 -1.32
C VAL A 131 -2.80 -13.42 -1.66
N HIS A 132 -2.34 -12.65 -0.68
CA HIS A 132 -1.97 -11.25 -0.82
C HIS A 132 -0.84 -10.93 0.16
N LEU A 133 0.18 -10.25 -0.31
CA LEU A 133 1.29 -9.71 0.47
C LEU A 133 1.41 -8.22 0.16
N ALA A 134 1.44 -7.39 1.18
CA ALA A 134 1.63 -5.96 1.03
C ALA A 134 2.67 -5.45 2.03
N GLY A 135 3.58 -4.61 1.55
CA GLY A 135 4.66 -4.02 2.34
C GLY A 135 4.74 -2.53 2.10
N PHE A 136 4.89 -1.73 3.16
CA PHE A 136 4.94 -0.27 3.06
C PHE A 136 5.97 0.34 3.99
N SER A 137 6.54 1.47 3.59
CA SER A 137 7.33 2.31 4.50
C SER A 137 6.40 3.17 5.36
N VAL A 138 6.71 3.22 6.65
CA VAL A 138 6.02 4.00 7.67
C VAL A 138 6.26 5.49 7.45
N GLN A 139 7.52 5.85 7.14
CA GLN A 139 7.93 7.24 6.96
C GLN A 139 7.53 7.79 5.59
N SER A 140 7.33 6.91 4.61
CA SER A 140 6.93 7.36 3.28
C SER A 140 5.48 7.80 3.21
N ASN A 141 4.68 7.49 4.23
CA ASN A 141 3.24 7.63 4.20
C ASN A 141 2.71 8.19 5.54
N ASP A 142 2.76 9.51 5.76
CA ASP A 142 2.29 10.14 7.01
C ASP A 142 0.79 9.88 7.31
N ARG A 143 -0.02 9.58 6.28
CA ARG A 143 -1.48 9.41 6.41
C ARG A 143 -1.93 7.95 6.36
N GLY A 144 -1.37 7.15 5.46
CA GLY A 144 -1.62 5.73 5.37
C GLY A 144 -0.96 4.93 6.48
N SER A 145 0.24 5.31 6.95
CA SER A 145 0.92 4.59 8.04
C SER A 145 0.19 4.71 9.37
N ARG A 146 -0.46 5.84 9.65
CA ARG A 146 -1.17 6.08 10.92
C ARG A 146 -2.51 5.34 10.98
N LEU A 147 -3.30 5.36 9.90
CA LEU A 147 -4.54 4.57 9.80
C LEU A 147 -4.26 3.07 9.68
N ARG A 148 -3.18 2.66 8.97
CA ARG A 148 -2.77 1.25 8.91
C ARG A 148 -2.21 0.78 10.24
N ARG A 149 -1.42 1.58 10.97
CA ARG A 149 -1.03 1.31 12.38
C ARG A 149 -2.24 1.22 13.30
N GLU A 150 -3.15 2.19 13.26
CA GLU A 150 -4.34 2.20 14.13
C GLU A 150 -5.27 1.02 13.85
N ASN A 151 -5.46 0.63 12.59
CA ASN A 151 -6.19 -0.60 12.24
C ASN A 151 -5.40 -1.87 12.62
N PHE A 152 -4.07 -1.84 12.56
CA PHE A 152 -3.20 -2.93 13.02
C PHE A 152 -3.42 -3.23 14.51
N TYR A 153 -3.48 -2.19 15.36
CA TYR A 153 -3.67 -2.33 16.81
C TYR A 153 -5.13 -2.54 17.23
N ARG A 154 -6.12 -2.17 16.38
CA ARG A 154 -7.56 -2.30 16.71
C ARG A 154 -8.16 -3.67 16.41
N SER A 155 -7.40 -4.59 15.86
CA SER A 155 -7.85 -5.96 15.53
C SER A 155 -7.03 -7.05 16.21
N ALA A 156 -6.27 -6.68 17.25
CA ALA A 156 -5.64 -7.61 18.20
C ALA A 156 -6.54 -7.77 19.44
#